data_AF-A0A8S1UHC9-F1
#
_entry.id   AF-A0A8S1UHC9-F1
#
_cell.length_a   1.000
_cell.length_b   1.000
_cell.length_c   1.000
_cell.angle_alpha   90.00
_cell.angle_beta   90.00
_cell.angle_gamma   90.00
#
_symmetry.space_group_name_H-M   'P 1'
#
loop_
_entity.id
_entity.type
_entity.pdbx_description
1 polymer ?
#
loop_
_entity_poly.entity_id
_entity_poly.type
_entity_poly.pdbx_seq_one_letter_code
_entity_poly.pdbx_strand_id
1 'polypeptide(L)'
;MKSQIILTLLFISALATVERDSNQEALEGVWSYFNQKGPFTVTKCGTDQDHKDAFLFTGYFLRKADIAQTSEINPLIAEGQQFYNSLPLETRNCFENNQEVIDLGKFLGIDKYTEDDLQNKVSNWVGTHYFVYKRLIKKAGSDWNTWEDYEQTGRDLAELLQGILTDAQEQ
;
A
#
# COMPACT_ATOMS: atom_id res chain seq x y z
N MET A 1 -10.48 -6.95 11.85
CA MET A 1 -11.67 -6.85 10.94
C MET A 1 -11.76 -5.52 10.20
N LYS A 2 -11.91 -4.34 10.84
CA LYS A 2 -11.91 -3.04 10.10
C LYS A 2 -10.56 -2.67 9.44
N SER A 3 -9.51 -3.45 9.65
CA SER A 3 -8.12 -3.06 9.37
C SER A 3 -7.58 -3.63 8.05
N GLN A 4 -8.29 -4.55 7.38
CA GLN A 4 -7.67 -5.37 6.32
C GLN A 4 -7.34 -4.59 5.03
N ILE A 5 -8.18 -3.64 4.57
CA ILE A 5 -7.84 -2.80 3.41
C ILE A 5 -7.00 -1.57 3.77
N ILE A 6 -7.13 -1.02 4.98
CA ILE A 6 -6.13 -0.08 5.54
C ILE A 6 -4.75 -0.73 5.41
N LEU A 7 -4.67 -2.02 5.74
CA LEU A 7 -3.45 -2.78 5.57
C LEU A 7 -3.15 -3.18 4.14
N THR A 8 -4.09 -3.56 3.25
CA THR A 8 -3.75 -3.82 1.84
C THR A 8 -3.12 -2.60 1.16
N LEU A 9 -3.59 -1.38 1.48
CA LEU A 9 -3.03 -0.13 0.94
C LEU A 9 -1.70 0.27 1.61
N LEU A 10 -1.50 -0.09 2.88
CA LEU A 10 -0.21 0.09 3.58
C LEU A 10 0.76 -1.10 3.36
N PHE A 11 0.33 -2.23 2.82
CA PHE A 11 1.14 -3.46 2.74
C PHE A 11 2.19 -3.37 1.65
N ILE A 12 1.82 -2.72 0.55
CA ILE A 12 2.68 -2.49 -0.62
C ILE A 12 3.89 -1.63 -0.22
N SER A 13 3.82 -0.86 0.88
CA SER A 13 4.95 -0.06 1.36
C SER A 13 5.83 -0.72 2.43
N ALA A 14 5.46 -1.83 3.10
CA ALA A 14 5.73 -1.93 4.55
C ALA A 14 6.39 -3.17 5.20
N LEU A 15 7.15 -4.01 4.48
CA LEU A 15 7.50 -5.37 4.95
C LEU A 15 8.92 -5.84 4.60
N ALA A 16 9.75 -6.17 5.58
CA ALA A 16 11.13 -5.78 5.54
C ALA A 16 12.22 -6.83 6.07
N THR A 17 13.04 -7.60 5.26
CA THR A 17 14.51 -8.08 5.38
C THR A 17 14.95 -9.05 4.27
N VAL A 18 16.15 -9.02 3.65
CA VAL A 18 17.12 -7.92 3.33
C VAL A 18 16.43 -6.85 2.47
N GLU A 19 15.35 -7.29 1.88
CA GLU A 19 14.10 -6.59 1.68
C GLU A 19 13.67 -5.61 2.85
N ARG A 20 14.43 -5.44 3.97
CA ARG A 20 14.11 -4.58 5.17
C ARG A 20 14.36 -3.16 4.85
N ASP A 21 15.50 -2.92 4.25
CA ASP A 21 15.95 -1.57 4.01
C ASP A 21 15.10 -1.00 2.86
N SER A 22 14.83 -1.78 1.80
CA SER A 22 13.84 -1.45 0.75
C SER A 22 12.44 -1.10 1.28
N ASN A 23 11.84 -1.93 2.13
CA ASN A 23 10.46 -1.69 2.55
C ASN A 23 10.36 -0.81 3.81
N GLN A 24 11.47 -0.52 4.48
CA GLN A 24 11.61 0.59 5.43
C GLN A 24 11.68 1.91 4.67
N GLU A 25 12.50 2.00 3.61
CA GLU A 25 12.59 3.17 2.73
C GLU A 25 11.23 3.48 2.09
N ALA A 26 10.52 2.49 1.53
CA ALA A 26 9.18 2.72 0.98
C ALA A 26 8.15 3.17 2.03
N LEU A 27 8.27 2.73 3.27
CA LEU A 27 7.47 3.24 4.39
C LEU A 27 7.83 4.67 4.79
N GLU A 28 9.12 4.97 4.87
CA GLU A 28 9.63 6.32 5.10
C GLU A 28 9.12 7.27 4.02
N GLY A 29 9.08 6.82 2.76
CA GLY A 29 8.46 7.54 1.65
C GLY A 29 6.97 7.85 1.88
N VAL A 30 6.19 6.88 2.37
CA VAL A 30 4.77 7.11 2.71
C VAL A 30 4.63 8.14 3.84
N TRP A 31 5.41 8.02 4.92
CA TRP A 31 5.34 8.96 6.04
C TRP A 31 5.85 10.36 5.66
N SER A 32 6.95 10.43 4.91
CA SER A 32 7.57 11.63 4.32
C SER A 32 6.58 12.38 3.45
N TYR A 33 5.85 11.69 2.57
CA TYR A 33 4.79 12.29 1.73
C TYR A 33 3.70 12.98 2.57
N PHE A 34 3.25 12.35 3.66
CA PHE A 34 2.25 12.92 4.56
C PHE A 34 2.82 13.85 5.65
N ASN A 35 4.12 14.18 5.58
CA ASN A 35 4.86 14.97 6.57
C ASN A 35 4.70 14.43 8.01
N GLN A 36 4.62 13.10 8.14
CA GLN A 36 4.54 12.39 9.41
C GLN A 36 5.93 11.91 9.85
N LYS A 37 6.14 11.73 11.16
CA LYS A 37 7.38 11.16 11.68
C LYS A 37 7.34 9.64 11.73
N GLY A 38 8.37 9.00 11.20
CA GLY A 38 8.55 7.55 11.23
C GLY A 38 8.47 6.90 9.85
N PRO A 39 8.18 5.59 9.79
CA PRO A 39 7.90 4.72 10.93
C PRO A 39 9.16 4.09 11.55
N PHE A 40 9.07 3.78 12.84
CA PHE A 40 10.17 3.24 13.66
C PHE A 40 9.86 1.88 14.30
N THR A 41 8.59 1.44 14.25
CA THR A 41 8.10 0.25 14.94
C THR A 41 7.34 -0.70 14.04
N VAL A 42 6.61 -0.22 13.02
CA VAL A 42 5.87 -1.09 12.10
C VAL A 42 6.79 -2.04 11.34
N THR A 43 8.01 -1.60 11.01
CA THR A 43 9.06 -2.41 10.37
C THR A 43 9.69 -3.45 11.27
N LYS A 44 9.16 -3.68 12.46
CA LYS A 44 9.46 -4.83 13.33
C LYS A 44 8.36 -5.90 13.31
N CYS A 45 7.28 -5.67 12.57
CA CYS A 45 6.16 -6.60 12.46
C CYS A 45 6.40 -7.68 11.41
N GLY A 46 6.82 -8.86 11.82
CA GLY A 46 6.98 -10.02 10.95
C GLY A 46 8.40 -10.57 10.94
N THR A 47 8.51 -11.77 10.37
CA THR A 47 9.78 -12.45 10.14
C THR A 47 10.41 -11.97 8.84
N ASP A 48 11.73 -12.11 8.71
CA ASP A 48 12.46 -11.83 7.47
C ASP A 48 11.85 -12.55 6.23
N GLN A 49 11.19 -13.69 6.42
CA GLN A 49 10.50 -14.41 5.36
C GLN A 49 9.19 -13.74 4.93
N ASP A 50 8.31 -13.33 5.87
CA ASP A 50 7.06 -12.58 5.57
C ASP A 50 7.35 -11.32 4.73
N HIS A 51 8.50 -10.76 5.04
CA HIS A 51 9.02 -9.52 4.55
C HIS A 51 9.60 -9.65 3.13
N LYS A 52 10.41 -10.68 2.90
CA LYS A 52 10.81 -11.14 1.58
C LYS A 52 9.61 -11.41 0.67
N ASP A 53 8.61 -12.14 1.16
CA ASP A 53 7.43 -12.49 0.38
C ASP A 53 6.65 -11.25 -0.05
N ALA A 54 6.59 -10.23 0.81
CA ALA A 54 5.96 -8.94 0.49
C ALA A 54 6.76 -8.08 -0.50
N PHE A 55 8.09 -8.11 -0.44
CA PHE A 55 8.91 -7.42 -1.42
C PHE A 55 8.76 -8.03 -2.82
N LEU A 56 8.79 -9.36 -2.90
CA LEU A 56 8.55 -10.11 -4.14
C LEU A 56 7.13 -9.88 -4.66
N PHE A 57 6.13 -9.91 -3.77
CA PHE A 57 4.75 -9.60 -4.11
C PHE A 57 4.59 -8.18 -4.64
N THR A 58 5.17 -7.18 -3.97
CA THR A 58 5.08 -5.77 -4.39
C THR A 58 5.64 -5.55 -5.78
N GLY A 59 6.85 -6.04 -6.06
CA GLY A 59 7.44 -5.93 -7.41
C GLY A 59 6.62 -6.65 -8.49
N TYR A 60 6.04 -7.81 -8.18
CA TYR A 60 5.09 -8.51 -9.05
C TYR A 60 3.80 -7.71 -9.26
N PHE A 61 3.19 -7.21 -8.19
CA PHE A 61 1.89 -6.55 -8.18
C PHE A 61 1.94 -5.23 -8.94
N LEU A 62 2.99 -4.42 -8.74
CA LEU A 62 3.21 -3.18 -9.49
C LEU A 62 3.37 -3.42 -10.99
N ARG A 63 4.12 -4.45 -11.42
CA ARG A 63 4.22 -4.83 -12.83
C ARG A 63 2.89 -5.29 -13.41
N LYS A 64 2.11 -6.06 -12.64
CA LYS A 64 0.78 -6.53 -13.07
C LYS A 64 -0.18 -5.35 -13.22
N ALA A 65 -0.19 -4.43 -12.26
CA ALA A 65 -0.96 -3.19 -12.29
C ALA A 65 -0.56 -2.25 -13.45
N ASP A 66 0.72 -2.19 -13.84
CA ASP A 66 1.19 -1.40 -15.00
C ASP A 66 0.73 -1.98 -16.36
N ILE A 67 0.44 -3.28 -16.46
CA ILE A 67 -0.13 -3.88 -17.69
C ILE A 67 -1.66 -4.07 -17.65
N ALA A 68 -2.26 -4.05 -16.47
CA ALA A 68 -3.70 -4.27 -16.27
C ALA A 68 -4.60 -3.19 -16.89
N GLN A 69 -5.78 -3.62 -17.33
CA GLN A 69 -6.87 -2.77 -17.82
C GLN A 69 -7.83 -2.35 -16.69
N THR A 70 -8.72 -1.39 -16.95
CA THR A 70 -9.72 -0.92 -15.97
C THR A 70 -10.67 -2.04 -15.49
N SER A 71 -10.94 -3.04 -16.32
CA SER A 71 -11.72 -4.24 -15.95
C SER A 71 -11.01 -5.18 -14.96
N GLU A 72 -9.70 -5.04 -14.79
CA GLU A 72 -8.87 -5.91 -13.95
C GLU A 72 -8.60 -5.31 -12.56
N ILE A 73 -9.10 -4.10 -12.27
CA ILE A 73 -8.88 -3.43 -10.98
C ILE A 73 -9.53 -4.19 -9.81
N ASN A 74 -10.76 -4.67 -9.94
CA ASN A 74 -11.39 -5.50 -8.91
C ASN A 74 -10.61 -6.81 -8.67
N PRO A 75 -10.20 -7.58 -9.70
CA PRO A 75 -9.24 -8.68 -9.54
C PRO A 75 -7.93 -8.32 -8.83
N LEU A 76 -7.32 -7.16 -9.12
CA LEU A 76 -6.09 -6.72 -8.44
C LEU A 76 -6.33 -6.41 -6.96
N ILE A 77 -7.43 -5.76 -6.61
CA ILE A 77 -7.80 -5.51 -5.20
C ILE A 77 -7.94 -6.85 -4.45
N ALA A 78 -8.64 -7.82 -5.05
CA ALA A 78 -8.81 -9.16 -4.47
C ALA A 78 -7.47 -9.91 -4.31
N GLU A 79 -6.54 -9.77 -5.25
CA GLU A 79 -5.21 -10.37 -5.17
C GLU A 79 -4.35 -9.74 -4.07
N GLY A 80 -4.42 -8.42 -3.87
CA GLY A 80 -3.80 -7.73 -2.74
C GLY A 80 -4.36 -8.20 -1.38
N GLN A 81 -5.68 -8.36 -1.27
CA GLN A 81 -6.33 -8.92 -0.08
C GLN A 81 -5.95 -10.40 0.15
N GLN A 82 -5.78 -11.19 -0.91
CA GLN A 82 -5.33 -12.59 -0.81
C GLN A 82 -3.90 -12.68 -0.30
N PHE A 83 -2.99 -11.81 -0.78
CA PHE A 83 -1.64 -11.73 -0.26
C PHE A 83 -1.61 -11.29 1.22
N TYR A 84 -2.36 -10.24 1.59
CA TYR A 84 -2.49 -9.84 3.00
C TYR A 84 -2.92 -11.03 3.87
N ASN A 85 -3.96 -11.74 3.45
CA ASN A 85 -4.53 -12.85 4.21
C ASN A 85 -3.67 -14.13 4.21
N SER A 86 -2.69 -14.27 3.30
CA SER A 86 -1.76 -15.41 3.29
C SER A 86 -0.67 -15.30 4.36
N LEU A 87 -0.38 -14.09 4.85
CA LEU A 87 0.61 -13.89 5.91
C LEU A 87 0.20 -14.52 7.25
N PRO A 88 1.19 -14.92 8.09
CA PRO A 88 0.96 -15.39 9.44
C PRO A 88 0.07 -14.46 10.25
N LEU A 89 -0.79 -15.06 11.08
CA LEU A 89 -1.72 -14.33 11.93
C LEU A 89 -0.98 -13.42 12.92
N GLU A 90 0.20 -13.82 13.40
CA GLU A 90 1.05 -13.00 14.28
C GLU A 90 1.54 -11.73 13.56
N THR A 91 2.05 -11.87 12.34
CA THR A 91 2.49 -10.75 11.50
C THR A 91 1.34 -9.78 11.25
N ARG A 92 0.19 -10.28 10.76
CA ARG A 92 -1.03 -9.46 10.59
C ARG A 92 -1.48 -8.78 11.88
N ASN A 93 -1.51 -9.48 13.01
CA ASN A 93 -1.90 -8.90 14.29
C ASN A 93 -0.92 -7.82 14.75
N CYS A 94 0.39 -7.95 14.50
CA CYS A 94 1.35 -6.90 14.81
C CYS A 94 1.04 -5.63 14.01
N PHE A 95 0.76 -5.76 12.71
CA PHE A 95 0.32 -4.66 11.86
C PHE A 95 -1.02 -4.04 12.29
N GLU A 96 -2.08 -4.85 12.51
CA GLU A 96 -3.41 -4.36 12.92
C GLU A 96 -3.40 -3.60 14.25
N ASN A 97 -2.43 -3.89 15.13
CA ASN A 97 -2.28 -3.25 16.45
C ASN A 97 -1.10 -2.26 16.54
N ASN A 98 -0.40 -1.98 15.42
CA ASN A 98 0.71 -1.04 15.43
C ASN A 98 0.22 0.41 15.54
N GLN A 99 0.76 1.16 16.52
CA GLN A 99 0.30 2.52 16.80
C GLN A 99 0.56 3.51 15.64
N GLU A 100 1.67 3.36 14.92
CA GLU A 100 2.02 4.23 13.79
C GLU A 100 1.04 4.02 12.62
N VAL A 101 0.70 2.75 12.33
CA VAL A 101 -0.33 2.36 11.35
C VAL A 101 -1.70 2.93 11.73
N ILE A 102 -2.09 2.77 13.00
CA ILE A 102 -3.36 3.26 13.52
C ILE A 102 -3.45 4.80 13.40
N ASP A 103 -2.38 5.53 13.71
CA ASP A 103 -2.38 6.99 13.67
C ASP A 103 -2.31 7.55 12.26
N LEU A 104 -1.58 6.90 11.34
CA LEU A 104 -1.66 7.23 9.90
C LEU A 104 -3.06 6.96 9.34
N GLY A 105 -3.68 5.83 9.69
CA GLY A 105 -5.05 5.50 9.28
C GLY A 105 -6.10 6.52 9.73
N LYS A 106 -5.96 7.07 10.95
CA LYS A 106 -6.77 8.19 11.46
C LYS A 106 -6.48 9.51 10.73
N PHE A 107 -5.20 9.83 10.50
CA PHE A 107 -4.80 11.04 9.78
C PHE A 107 -5.40 11.08 8.37
N LEU A 108 -5.39 9.93 7.69
CA LEU A 108 -5.99 9.73 6.37
C LEU A 108 -7.53 9.56 6.40
N GLY A 109 -8.15 9.53 7.59
CA GLY A 109 -9.60 9.40 7.78
C GLY A 109 -10.18 8.08 7.28
N ILE A 110 -9.39 7.02 7.19
CA ILE A 110 -9.79 5.72 6.63
C ILE A 110 -10.77 4.99 7.57
N ASP A 111 -10.75 5.33 8.86
CA ASP A 111 -11.65 4.83 9.90
C ASP A 111 -13.15 5.09 9.64
N LYS A 112 -13.46 6.01 8.72
CA LYS A 112 -14.82 6.39 8.30
C LYS A 112 -15.44 5.44 7.28
N TYR A 113 -14.64 4.62 6.60
CA TYR A 113 -15.09 3.77 5.49
C TYR A 113 -15.22 2.31 5.94
N THR A 114 -16.18 1.57 5.38
CA THR A 114 -16.19 0.10 5.44
C THR A 114 -15.22 -0.49 4.42
N GLU A 115 -15.02 -1.80 4.48
CA GLU A 115 -14.17 -2.50 3.52
C GLU A 115 -14.71 -2.33 2.08
N ASP A 116 -16.00 -2.57 1.89
CA ASP A 116 -16.66 -2.43 0.59
C ASP A 116 -16.64 -0.98 0.09
N ASP A 117 -16.79 0.01 0.98
CA ASP A 117 -16.67 1.42 0.61
C ASP A 117 -15.28 1.72 0.03
N LEU A 118 -14.21 1.21 0.64
CA LEU A 118 -12.84 1.42 0.15
C LEU A 118 -12.60 0.73 -1.19
N GLN A 119 -13.07 -0.51 -1.38
CA GLN A 119 -12.97 -1.19 -2.68
C GLN A 119 -13.67 -0.38 -3.77
N ASN A 120 -14.91 0.06 -3.52
CA ASN A 120 -15.68 0.88 -4.44
C ASN A 120 -14.98 2.22 -4.72
N LYS A 121 -14.40 2.86 -3.69
CA LYS A 121 -13.65 4.12 -3.81
C LYS A 121 -12.41 3.98 -4.69
N VAL A 122 -11.62 2.92 -4.49
CA VAL A 122 -10.46 2.59 -5.34
C VAL A 122 -10.91 2.38 -6.78
N SER A 123 -11.89 1.51 -7.03
CA SER A 123 -12.31 1.16 -8.39
C SER A 123 -12.96 2.33 -9.14
N ASN A 124 -13.78 3.14 -8.47
CA ASN A 124 -14.34 4.36 -9.04
C ASN A 124 -13.27 5.41 -9.35
N TRP A 125 -12.30 5.61 -8.43
CA TRP A 125 -11.22 6.56 -8.63
C TRP A 125 -10.31 6.12 -9.78
N VAL A 126 -9.89 4.86 -9.83
CA VAL A 126 -9.06 4.33 -10.92
C VAL A 126 -9.80 4.33 -12.25
N GLY A 127 -11.12 4.13 -12.27
CA GLY A 127 -11.95 4.28 -13.47
C GLY A 127 -11.94 5.71 -14.02
N THR A 128 -12.09 6.71 -13.14
CA THR A 128 -12.13 8.14 -13.51
C THR A 128 -10.73 8.70 -13.81
N HIS A 129 -9.72 8.32 -13.03
CA HIS A 129 -8.37 8.86 -13.06
C HIS A 129 -7.34 7.87 -13.62
N TYR A 130 -7.77 6.99 -14.54
CA TYR A 130 -6.96 5.89 -15.07
C TYR A 130 -5.55 6.32 -15.53
N PHE A 131 -5.40 7.45 -16.23
CA PHE A 131 -4.08 7.92 -16.67
C PHE A 131 -3.17 8.36 -15.52
N VAL A 132 -3.72 8.89 -14.42
CA VAL A 132 -2.97 9.24 -13.21
C VAL A 132 -2.54 7.97 -12.48
N TYR A 133 -3.48 7.03 -12.30
CA TYR A 133 -3.21 5.68 -11.77
C TYR A 133 -2.06 4.99 -12.53
N LYS A 134 -2.15 4.89 -13.87
CA LYS A 134 -1.12 4.24 -14.69
C LYS A 134 0.22 4.96 -14.59
N ARG A 135 0.25 6.30 -14.55
CA ARG A 135 1.49 7.08 -14.38
C ARG A 135 2.18 6.73 -13.06
N LEU A 136 1.44 6.75 -11.95
CA LEU A 136 2.00 6.50 -10.61
C LEU A 136 2.43 5.04 -10.44
N ILE A 137 1.58 4.09 -10.81
CA ILE A 137 1.90 2.65 -10.77
C ILE A 137 3.12 2.32 -11.64
N LYS A 138 3.23 2.91 -12.84
CA LYS A 138 4.39 2.69 -13.71
C LYS A 138 5.69 3.20 -13.11
N LYS A 139 5.65 4.38 -12.46
CA LYS A 139 6.82 5.00 -11.85
C LYS A 139 7.26 4.22 -10.60
N ALA A 140 6.36 4.01 -9.65
CA ALA A 140 6.55 3.10 -8.52
C ALA A 140 7.06 1.70 -8.94
N GLY A 141 6.46 1.13 -10.00
CA GLY A 141 6.87 -0.15 -10.55
C GLY A 141 8.23 -0.14 -11.24
N SER A 142 8.68 0.99 -11.79
CA SER A 142 10.03 1.17 -12.31
C SER A 142 11.01 1.22 -11.15
N ASP A 143 10.87 2.20 -10.27
CA ASP A 143 11.79 2.53 -9.19
C ASP A 143 12.02 1.31 -8.27
N TRP A 144 10.96 0.53 -7.99
CA TRP A 144 11.03 -0.74 -7.24
C TRP A 144 11.79 -1.87 -7.94
N ASN A 145 11.46 -2.14 -9.20
CA ASN A 145 11.95 -3.34 -9.90
C ASN A 145 13.33 -3.15 -10.55
N THR A 146 13.77 -1.90 -10.67
CA THR A 146 15.13 -1.51 -11.08
C THR A 146 16.09 -1.39 -9.90
N TRP A 147 15.59 -1.43 -8.66
CA TRP A 147 16.35 -1.22 -7.42
C TRP A 147 16.95 0.19 -7.34
N GLU A 148 16.21 1.19 -7.86
CA GLU A 148 16.67 2.58 -8.00
C GLU A 148 16.27 3.47 -6.82
N ASP A 149 15.00 3.45 -6.38
CA ASP A 149 14.50 4.34 -5.32
C ASP A 149 13.23 3.78 -4.62
N TYR A 150 13.42 3.16 -3.45
CA TYR A 150 12.29 2.62 -2.68
C TYR A 150 11.54 3.71 -1.91
N GLU A 151 12.21 4.75 -1.39
CA GLU A 151 11.54 5.90 -0.75
C GLU A 151 10.58 6.57 -1.74
N GLN A 152 11.05 6.85 -2.95
CA GLN A 152 10.23 7.47 -3.97
C GLN A 152 9.09 6.55 -4.46
N THR A 153 9.27 5.22 -4.47
CA THR A 153 8.16 4.28 -4.66
C THR A 153 7.09 4.47 -3.58
N GLY A 154 7.50 4.57 -2.31
CA GLY A 154 6.63 4.88 -1.19
C GLY A 154 5.86 6.19 -1.36
N ARG A 155 6.54 7.25 -1.80
CA ARG A 155 5.94 8.56 -2.07
C ARG A 155 4.91 8.53 -3.20
N ASP A 156 5.17 7.79 -4.27
CA ASP A 156 4.22 7.64 -5.40
C ASP A 156 2.96 6.86 -4.99
N LEU A 157 3.12 5.83 -4.15
CA LEU A 157 2.00 5.06 -3.59
C LEU A 157 1.19 5.90 -2.60
N ALA A 158 1.83 6.79 -1.84
CA ALA A 158 1.15 7.74 -0.98
C ALA A 158 0.39 8.83 -1.77
N GLU A 159 0.92 9.31 -2.91
CA GLU A 159 0.18 10.19 -3.84
C GLU A 159 -1.07 9.49 -4.39
N LEU A 160 -0.93 8.22 -4.81
CA LEU A 160 -2.05 7.42 -5.27
C LEU A 160 -3.11 7.22 -4.18
N LEU A 161 -2.69 6.87 -2.96
CA LEU A 161 -3.57 6.72 -1.81
C LEU A 161 -4.28 8.03 -1.46
N GLN A 162 -3.57 9.17 -1.49
CA GLN A 162 -4.17 10.47 -1.23
C GLN A 162 -5.25 10.78 -2.26
N GLY A 163 -4.98 10.67 -3.56
CA GLY A 163 -5.97 10.93 -4.62
C GLY A 163 -7.22 10.07 -4.47
N ILE A 164 -7.04 8.76 -4.25
CA ILE A 164 -8.13 7.82 -3.97
C ILE A 164 -8.97 8.28 -2.76
N LEU A 165 -8.35 8.84 -1.72
CA LEU A 165 -9.03 9.26 -0.48
C LEU A 165 -9.66 10.67 -0.58
N THR A 166 -9.05 11.64 -1.27
CA THR A 166 -9.53 13.04 -1.34
C THR A 166 -10.68 13.23 -2.32
N ASP A 167 -10.61 12.66 -3.52
CA ASP A 167 -11.51 13.05 -4.62
C ASP A 167 -12.95 12.53 -4.48
N ALA A 168 -13.26 11.72 -3.45
CA ALA A 168 -14.63 11.33 -3.13
C ALA A 168 -15.24 12.12 -1.95
N GLN A 169 -14.79 13.36 -1.74
CA GLN A 169 -15.47 14.34 -0.90
C GLN A 169 -16.38 15.30 -1.70
N GLU A 170 -16.44 15.18 -3.03
CA GLU A 170 -17.31 15.98 -3.91
C GLU A 170 -18.35 15.13 -4.67
N GLN A 171 -19.28 14.48 -3.95
CA GLN A 171 -20.63 14.11 -4.43
C GLN A 171 -21.66 14.24 -3.31
#